data_AF-A0AAJ0H3L1-F1
#
_entry.id   AF-A0AAJ0H3L1-F1
#
_cell.length_a   1.000
_cell.length_b   1.000
_cell.length_c   1.000
_cell.angle_alpha   90.00
_cell.angle_beta   90.00
_cell.angle_gamma   90.00
#
_symmetry.space_group_name_H-M   'P 1'
#
loop_
_entity.id
_entity.type
_entity.pdbx_description
1 polymer ?
#
loop_
_entity_poly.entity_id
_entity_poly.type
_entity_poly.pdbx_seq_one_letter_code
_entity_poly.pdbx_strand_id
1 'polypeptide(L)'
;MTIPVVPNFGNNDILPHNILLPGPNKWFQTYLHVWRRFVPEEQRHSFEFGGWFHVEVIPNKLAVFSLNTLYFFDRNAGVDGCANPGEPGYKQMEWLRVQLQFLRERGMKAILIGHVPPARTESKKLWDETCWQKYTLWMHQFRDVVVVGLYGHMNIDHFLIHDSDGVDIAALSGSSQRGIRQAMEDDLSVQGASDYLMELRQHWAKLPPPPTFKSKADGVNGDGKRRTGKKHKDPWGERYHLTLVSPSIVPNYFPTLRVFEYNITGLEHAPVWKDAQQGGSQTAAEIGSSQKHLELRQLSVESELQVDLDDITSAKKRGRKKKKKEKKPKKKPKNPVHDPNLNVPSPPVEGSPPGPAYAPQPLTLLGYTQYFANLTHINNLNLTDVLVRSDDAGKGWWDWLLRWREGKHGGKKPASPRPPQPREFAFEVEYSTFEDKIYRLGDLTVNSLVGLAVRIGERVDNAKTRMSDVVGWGGDEVEGCAEEIDGEWEETEREEQEEDEDEGSDEEVEAEKKKKKGKKGRKGRKGKKRRKQNETWLHFLKHAFVGTLEEEELRKFD
;
A
#
# COMPACT_ATOMS: atom_id res chain seq x y z
N MET A 1 -13.09 26.33 13.89
CA MET A 1 -12.14 25.77 12.92
C MET A 1 -12.95 24.85 12.02
N THR A 2 -13.03 25.10 10.71
CA THR A 2 -13.74 24.21 9.76
C THR A 2 -12.68 23.42 9.00
N ILE A 3 -12.59 22.12 9.28
CA ILE A 3 -11.64 21.21 8.64
C ILE A 3 -12.15 20.91 7.23
N PRO A 4 -11.33 21.04 6.16
CA PRO A 4 -11.75 20.66 4.81
C PRO A 4 -11.99 19.16 4.76
N VAL A 5 -13.11 18.76 4.13
CA VAL A 5 -13.46 17.34 3.92
C VAL A 5 -13.38 17.06 2.43
N VAL A 6 -12.61 16.04 2.06
CA VAL A 6 -12.48 15.59 0.66
C VAL A 6 -13.03 14.17 0.56
N PRO A 7 -14.31 14.00 0.15
CA PRO A 7 -14.92 12.68 0.04
C PRO A 7 -14.39 11.89 -1.16
N ASN A 8 -14.50 10.57 -1.11
CA ASN A 8 -14.14 9.65 -2.18
C ASN A 8 -15.17 8.53 -2.30
N PHE A 9 -15.44 8.08 -3.53
CA PHE A 9 -16.40 7.00 -3.79
C PHE A 9 -15.84 5.63 -3.45
N GLY A 10 -16.58 4.88 -2.65
CA GLY A 10 -16.39 3.46 -2.44
C GLY A 10 -17.24 2.58 -3.35
N ASN A 11 -16.89 1.30 -3.42
CA ASN A 11 -17.60 0.34 -4.25
C ASN A 11 -19.02 -0.01 -3.76
N ASN A 12 -19.29 0.25 -2.48
CA ASN A 12 -20.61 0.11 -1.87
C ASN A 12 -21.48 1.37 -1.98
N ASP A 13 -20.96 2.48 -2.51
CA ASP A 13 -21.72 3.73 -2.68
C ASP A 13 -22.61 3.72 -3.93
N ILE A 14 -22.44 2.73 -4.80
CA ILE A 14 -23.10 2.63 -6.10
C ILE A 14 -23.91 1.34 -6.17
N LEU A 15 -25.13 1.42 -6.69
CA LEU A 15 -25.95 0.25 -6.98
C LEU A 15 -26.06 0.04 -8.51
N PRO A 16 -25.84 -1.20 -9.00
CA PRO A 16 -25.44 -2.40 -8.25
C PRO A 16 -23.98 -2.34 -7.79
N HIS A 17 -23.67 -3.06 -6.70
CA HIS A 17 -22.33 -3.11 -6.08
C HIS A 17 -21.22 -3.36 -7.12
N ASN A 18 -20.12 -2.62 -7.02
CA ASN A 18 -18.96 -2.62 -7.93
C ASN A 18 -19.20 -2.09 -9.35
N ILE A 19 -20.44 -1.96 -9.81
CA ILE A 19 -20.74 -1.61 -11.20
C ILE A 19 -21.02 -0.12 -11.31
N LEU A 20 -19.98 0.64 -11.65
CA LEU A 20 -20.09 2.07 -11.95
C LEU A 20 -19.90 2.31 -13.44
N LEU A 21 -20.97 2.78 -14.09
CA LEU A 21 -20.96 3.16 -15.50
C LEU A 21 -20.30 4.55 -15.71
N PRO A 22 -19.80 4.83 -16.92
CA PRO A 22 -19.31 6.16 -17.28
C PRO A 22 -20.33 7.26 -16.97
N GLY A 23 -19.87 8.44 -16.57
CA GLY A 23 -20.72 9.61 -16.42
C GLY A 23 -21.06 10.27 -17.77
N PRO A 24 -22.03 11.19 -17.81
CA PRO A 24 -22.87 11.61 -16.69
C PRO A 24 -23.94 10.55 -16.34
N ASN A 25 -24.20 10.36 -15.05
CA ASN A 25 -25.21 9.43 -14.55
C ASN A 25 -25.93 9.98 -13.31
N LYS A 26 -27.03 9.34 -12.91
CA LYS A 26 -27.87 9.76 -11.77
C LYS A 26 -27.11 9.76 -10.44
N TRP A 27 -26.15 8.84 -10.26
CA TRP A 27 -25.35 8.77 -9.03
C TRP A 27 -24.52 10.04 -8.88
N PHE A 28 -23.76 10.43 -9.90
CA PHE A 28 -22.94 11.64 -9.84
C PHE A 28 -23.77 12.91 -9.63
N GLN A 29 -24.93 13.03 -10.28
CA GLN A 29 -25.83 14.17 -10.04
C GLN A 29 -26.33 14.22 -8.58
N THR A 30 -26.72 13.07 -8.03
CA THR A 30 -27.20 12.97 -6.64
C THR A 30 -26.09 13.29 -5.64
N TYR A 31 -24.91 12.68 -5.81
CA TYR A 31 -23.78 12.92 -4.93
C TYR A 31 -23.22 14.33 -5.07
N LEU A 32 -23.27 14.94 -6.26
CA LEU A 32 -22.88 16.34 -6.41
C LEU A 32 -23.82 17.25 -5.61
N HIS A 33 -25.11 16.93 -5.54
CA HIS A 33 -26.05 17.68 -4.70
C HIS A 33 -25.69 17.55 -3.21
N VAL A 34 -25.39 16.33 -2.74
CA VAL A 34 -25.04 16.04 -1.34
C VAL A 34 -23.67 16.64 -0.96
N TRP A 35 -22.68 16.48 -1.83
CA TRP A 35 -21.29 16.92 -1.64
C TRP A 35 -21.00 18.30 -2.22
N ARG A 36 -22.03 19.07 -2.57
CA ARG A 36 -21.89 20.39 -3.22
C ARG A 36 -20.96 21.35 -2.46
N ARG A 37 -20.89 21.23 -1.13
CA ARG A 37 -20.03 22.04 -0.25
C ARG A 37 -18.58 21.56 -0.21
N PHE A 38 -18.32 20.30 -0.56
CA PHE A 38 -16.99 19.69 -0.54
C PHE A 38 -16.32 19.69 -1.92
N VAL A 39 -17.11 19.73 -3.00
CA VAL A 39 -16.62 19.79 -4.38
C VAL A 39 -16.56 21.25 -4.85
N PRO A 40 -15.36 21.81 -5.12
CA PRO A 40 -15.20 23.16 -5.63
C PRO A 40 -15.97 23.37 -6.94
N GLU A 41 -16.39 24.61 -7.20
CA GLU A 41 -17.25 24.93 -8.35
C GLU A 41 -16.57 24.60 -9.68
N GLU A 42 -15.29 24.95 -9.79
CA GLU A 42 -14.43 24.67 -10.93
C GLU A 42 -14.24 23.17 -11.20
N GLN A 43 -14.50 22.30 -10.21
CA GLN A 43 -14.38 20.85 -10.33
C GLN A 43 -15.72 20.14 -10.60
N ARG A 44 -16.86 20.85 -10.60
CA ARG A 44 -18.17 20.20 -10.74
C ARG A 44 -18.34 19.50 -12.09
N HIS A 45 -17.79 20.06 -13.16
CA HIS A 45 -17.85 19.42 -14.47
C HIS A 45 -17.05 18.11 -14.53
N SER A 46 -15.84 18.06 -13.94
CA SER A 46 -15.07 16.81 -13.87
C SER A 46 -15.78 15.78 -12.98
N PHE A 47 -16.39 16.25 -11.88
CA PHE A 47 -17.18 15.42 -10.99
C PHE A 47 -18.40 14.81 -11.70
N GLU A 48 -19.17 15.58 -12.46
CA GLU A 48 -20.31 15.03 -13.22
C GLU A 48 -19.86 14.08 -14.34
N PHE A 49 -18.68 14.34 -14.91
CA PHE A 49 -18.13 13.51 -15.98
C PHE A 49 -17.69 12.13 -15.49
N GLY A 50 -17.13 12.03 -14.28
CA GLY A 50 -16.56 10.77 -13.81
C GLY A 50 -16.41 10.58 -12.31
N GLY A 51 -16.96 11.48 -11.49
CA GLY A 51 -16.91 11.38 -10.04
C GLY A 51 -15.54 11.64 -9.42
N TRP A 52 -14.58 12.19 -10.19
CA TRP A 52 -13.26 12.58 -9.70
C TRP A 52 -13.09 14.10 -9.68
N PHE A 53 -12.30 14.58 -8.73
CA PHE A 53 -12.05 16.01 -8.51
C PHE A 53 -10.83 16.21 -7.62
N HIS A 54 -10.34 17.44 -7.51
CA HIS A 54 -9.32 17.80 -6.52
C HIS A 54 -9.78 18.95 -5.61
N VAL A 55 -9.12 19.12 -4.47
CA VAL A 55 -9.34 20.24 -3.55
C VAL A 55 -8.00 20.78 -3.09
N GLU A 56 -7.76 22.09 -3.24
CA GLU A 56 -6.57 22.76 -2.69
C GLU A 56 -6.69 22.97 -1.17
N VAL A 57 -6.42 21.92 -0.39
CA VAL A 57 -6.55 21.95 1.07
C VAL A 57 -5.60 22.93 1.76
N ILE A 58 -4.44 23.20 1.14
CA ILE A 58 -3.57 24.34 1.46
C ILE A 58 -3.41 25.14 0.17
N PRO A 59 -4.09 26.31 0.03
CA PRO A 59 -4.10 27.10 -1.18
C PRO A 59 -2.70 27.33 -1.74
N ASN A 60 -2.50 27.09 -3.05
CA ASN A 60 -1.23 27.24 -3.76
C ASN A 60 -0.05 26.40 -3.21
N LYS A 61 -0.30 25.42 -2.34
CA LYS A 61 0.76 24.56 -1.75
C LYS A 61 0.46 23.07 -1.85
N LEU A 62 -0.75 22.65 -1.48
CA LEU A 62 -1.13 21.24 -1.42
C LEU A 62 -2.56 21.04 -1.92
N ALA A 63 -2.73 20.11 -2.86
CA ALA A 63 -4.04 19.64 -3.30
C ALA A 63 -4.23 18.15 -3.00
N VAL A 64 -5.47 17.78 -2.67
CA VAL A 64 -5.90 16.39 -2.50
C VAL A 64 -6.75 16.00 -3.69
N PHE A 65 -6.36 14.91 -4.36
CA PHE A 65 -7.04 14.36 -5.54
C PHE A 65 -7.91 13.19 -5.12
N SER A 66 -9.23 13.35 -5.26
CA SER A 66 -10.19 12.28 -5.09
C SER A 66 -10.36 11.52 -6.40
N LEU A 67 -9.68 10.39 -6.51
CA LEU A 67 -9.71 9.51 -7.68
C LEU A 67 -10.90 8.57 -7.60
N ASN A 68 -11.61 8.38 -8.71
CA ASN A 68 -12.67 7.39 -8.78
C ASN A 68 -12.09 6.04 -9.23
N THR A 69 -11.54 5.29 -8.27
CA THR A 69 -10.81 4.04 -8.55
C THR A 69 -11.72 2.88 -8.93
N LEU A 70 -13.04 3.03 -8.86
CA LEU A 70 -13.99 2.09 -9.45
C LEU A 70 -13.83 1.94 -10.96
N TYR A 71 -13.29 2.95 -11.65
CA TYR A 71 -12.96 2.84 -13.07
C TYR A 71 -11.68 2.09 -13.36
N PHE A 72 -10.87 1.84 -12.33
CA PHE A 72 -9.67 1.01 -12.43
C PHE A 72 -9.94 -0.41 -11.93
N PHE A 73 -11.04 -0.60 -11.20
CA PHE A 73 -11.36 -1.85 -10.52
C PHE A 73 -11.68 -2.96 -11.52
N ASP A 74 -10.93 -4.06 -11.48
CA ASP A 74 -11.05 -5.20 -12.42
C ASP A 74 -12.46 -5.83 -12.40
N ARG A 75 -13.14 -5.74 -11.26
CA ARG A 75 -14.51 -6.28 -11.06
C ARG A 75 -15.62 -5.37 -11.55
N ASN A 76 -15.31 -4.15 -11.98
CA ASN A 76 -16.31 -3.28 -12.57
C ASN A 76 -16.57 -3.72 -14.01
N ALA A 77 -17.55 -4.60 -14.20
CA ALA A 77 -17.97 -5.06 -15.52
C ALA A 77 -18.53 -3.95 -16.43
N GLY A 78 -18.76 -2.75 -15.89
CA GLY A 78 -19.23 -1.57 -16.63
C GLY A 78 -18.15 -0.80 -17.39
N VAL A 79 -16.87 -1.18 -17.23
CA VAL A 79 -15.72 -0.52 -17.88
C VAL A 79 -14.67 -1.52 -18.36
N ASP A 80 -13.76 -1.07 -19.22
CA ASP A 80 -12.71 -1.87 -19.85
C ASP A 80 -11.32 -1.25 -19.68
N GLY A 81 -10.95 -0.99 -18.42
CA GLY A 81 -9.59 -0.58 -18.04
C GLY A 81 -9.19 0.81 -18.55
N CYS A 82 -7.91 0.97 -18.84
CA CYS A 82 -7.28 2.25 -19.17
C CYS A 82 -6.52 2.25 -20.50
N ALA A 83 -6.64 1.21 -21.32
CA ALA A 83 -6.00 1.16 -22.63
C ALA A 83 -6.72 2.04 -23.67
N ASN A 84 -8.05 1.94 -23.74
CA ASN A 84 -8.83 2.58 -24.80
C ASN A 84 -9.20 4.04 -24.45
N PRO A 85 -8.98 5.03 -25.34
CA PRO A 85 -9.35 6.43 -25.09
C PRO A 85 -10.83 6.70 -24.78
N GLY A 86 -11.72 5.80 -25.22
CA GLY A 86 -13.15 5.87 -24.93
C GLY A 86 -13.51 5.57 -23.47
N GLU A 87 -12.68 4.80 -22.77
CA GLU A 87 -12.96 4.30 -21.42
C GLU A 87 -12.76 5.40 -20.36
N PRO A 88 -13.62 5.45 -19.32
CA PRO A 88 -13.49 6.45 -18.26
C PRO A 88 -12.18 6.28 -17.47
N GLY A 89 -11.64 5.07 -17.38
CA GLY A 89 -10.34 4.80 -16.76
C GLY A 89 -9.19 5.52 -17.48
N TYR A 90 -9.13 5.42 -18.82
CA TYR A 90 -8.17 6.16 -19.63
C TYR A 90 -8.32 7.67 -19.41
N LYS A 91 -9.55 8.18 -19.49
CA LYS A 91 -9.84 9.62 -19.36
C LYS A 91 -9.47 10.17 -17.99
N GLN A 92 -9.66 9.39 -16.92
CA GLN A 92 -9.22 9.78 -15.57
C GLN A 92 -7.69 9.83 -15.47
N MET A 93 -6.96 8.89 -16.08
CA MET A 93 -5.50 8.91 -16.10
C MET A 93 -4.94 10.11 -16.88
N GLU A 94 -5.56 10.48 -18.00
CA GLU A 94 -5.18 11.69 -18.74
C GLU A 94 -5.51 12.96 -17.96
N TRP A 95 -6.67 13.02 -17.31
CA TRP A 95 -7.01 14.11 -16.41
C TRP A 95 -5.96 14.24 -15.29
N LEU A 96 -5.63 13.13 -14.61
CA LEU A 96 -4.63 13.12 -13.55
C LEU A 96 -3.27 13.58 -14.06
N ARG A 97 -2.86 13.14 -15.26
CA ARG A 97 -1.63 13.56 -15.94
C ARG A 97 -1.53 15.07 -16.05
N VAL A 98 -2.58 15.67 -16.58
CA VAL A 98 -2.64 17.11 -16.88
C VAL A 98 -2.69 17.92 -15.59
N GLN A 99 -3.47 17.47 -14.60
CA GLN A 99 -3.54 18.16 -13.32
C GLN A 99 -2.21 18.10 -12.55
N LEU A 100 -1.55 16.94 -12.49
CA LEU A 100 -0.24 16.83 -11.84
C LEU A 100 0.83 17.69 -12.53
N GLN A 101 0.77 17.81 -13.86
CA GLN A 101 1.63 18.71 -14.61
C GLN A 101 1.39 20.18 -14.24
N PHE A 102 0.14 20.62 -14.12
CA PHE A 102 -0.17 21.97 -13.63
C PHE A 102 0.33 22.20 -12.19
N LEU A 103 0.23 21.20 -11.31
CA LEU A 103 0.77 21.31 -9.95
C LEU A 103 2.29 21.46 -9.97
N ARG A 104 3.00 20.68 -10.81
CA ARG A 104 4.45 20.81 -11.00
C ARG A 104 4.83 22.23 -11.42
N GLU A 105 4.17 22.76 -12.43
CA GLU A 105 4.43 24.11 -12.96
C GLU A 105 4.17 25.20 -11.91
N ARG A 106 3.19 24.98 -11.03
CA ARG A 106 2.86 25.87 -9.90
C ARG A 106 3.73 25.62 -8.65
N GLY A 107 4.61 24.62 -8.65
CA GLY A 107 5.40 24.22 -7.49
C GLY A 107 4.59 23.63 -6.33
N MET A 108 3.40 23.13 -6.60
CA MET A 108 2.49 22.53 -5.63
C MET A 108 2.73 21.03 -5.46
N LYS A 109 2.19 20.47 -4.37
CA LYS A 109 2.23 19.04 -4.06
C LYS A 109 0.85 18.40 -4.09
N ALA A 110 0.83 17.08 -4.27
CA ALA A 110 -0.40 16.30 -4.37
C ALA A 110 -0.45 15.16 -3.34
N ILE A 111 -1.60 14.99 -2.71
CA ILE A 111 -2.00 13.73 -2.06
C ILE A 111 -3.06 13.08 -2.93
N LEU A 112 -2.91 11.79 -3.21
CA LEU A 112 -3.91 11.04 -3.97
C LEU A 112 -4.74 10.21 -2.99
N ILE A 113 -6.06 10.27 -3.12
CA ILE A 113 -6.98 9.41 -2.37
C ILE A 113 -7.83 8.59 -3.33
N GLY A 114 -8.16 7.37 -2.93
CA GLY A 114 -9.06 6.48 -3.66
C GLY A 114 -9.60 5.39 -2.76
N HIS A 115 -10.64 4.67 -3.18
CA HIS A 115 -11.19 3.61 -2.35
C HIS A 115 -10.44 2.29 -2.55
N VAL A 116 -10.54 1.72 -3.76
CA VAL A 116 -9.84 0.48 -4.13
C VAL A 116 -8.35 0.79 -4.35
N PRO A 117 -7.42 0.18 -3.59
CA PRO A 117 -5.99 0.39 -3.77
C PRO A 117 -5.45 -0.36 -5.01
N PRO A 118 -4.32 0.09 -5.58
CA PRO A 118 -3.64 -0.57 -6.70
C PRO A 118 -2.90 -1.86 -6.30
N ALA A 119 -3.53 -2.75 -5.52
CA ALA A 119 -2.92 -4.01 -5.10
C ALA A 119 -2.68 -4.95 -6.30
N ARG A 120 -1.46 -5.49 -6.38
CA ARG A 120 -0.99 -6.37 -7.45
C ARG A 120 -0.12 -7.50 -6.89
N THR A 121 -0.76 -8.56 -6.44
CA THR A 121 -0.12 -9.84 -6.08
C THR A 121 -0.67 -10.97 -6.96
N GLU A 122 -0.20 -12.20 -6.76
CA GLU A 122 -0.71 -13.34 -7.54
C GLU A 122 -2.12 -13.74 -7.08
N SER A 123 -2.38 -13.69 -5.77
CA SER A 123 -3.70 -13.94 -5.16
C SER A 123 -4.70 -12.79 -5.32
N LYS A 124 -4.23 -11.55 -5.50
CA LYS A 124 -5.11 -10.38 -5.51
C LYS A 124 -4.62 -9.29 -6.45
N LYS A 125 -5.37 -9.10 -7.53
CA LYS A 125 -5.21 -7.99 -8.50
C LYS A 125 -6.50 -7.20 -8.48
N LEU A 126 -6.47 -6.02 -7.85
CA LEU A 126 -7.68 -5.21 -7.73
C LEU A 126 -7.86 -4.32 -8.95
N TRP A 127 -6.79 -3.79 -9.53
CA TRP A 127 -6.91 -2.93 -10.70
C TRP A 127 -6.66 -3.72 -11.98
N ASP A 128 -7.32 -3.29 -13.06
CA ASP A 128 -6.96 -3.69 -14.41
C ASP A 128 -5.49 -3.36 -14.67
N GLU A 129 -4.79 -4.28 -15.32
CA GLU A 129 -3.34 -4.21 -15.53
C GLU A 129 -2.95 -2.95 -16.32
N THR A 130 -3.76 -2.51 -17.28
CA THR A 130 -3.49 -1.31 -18.07
C THR A 130 -3.62 -0.04 -17.22
N CYS A 131 -4.53 -0.04 -16.25
CA CYS A 131 -4.66 1.05 -15.28
C CYS A 131 -3.50 1.06 -14.28
N TRP A 132 -3.11 -0.10 -13.75
CA TRP A 132 -1.99 -0.20 -12.81
C TRP A 132 -0.67 0.26 -13.45
N GLN A 133 -0.40 -0.15 -14.70
CA GLN A 133 0.81 0.25 -15.42
C GLN A 133 0.86 1.76 -15.67
N LYS A 134 -0.27 2.35 -16.11
CA LYS A 134 -0.37 3.80 -16.27
C LYS A 134 -0.15 4.51 -14.94
N TYR A 135 -0.92 4.18 -13.92
CA TYR A 135 -0.78 4.80 -12.62
C TYR A 135 0.66 4.76 -12.08
N THR A 136 1.30 3.59 -12.12
CA THR A 136 2.69 3.42 -11.66
C THR A 136 3.67 4.27 -12.44
N LEU A 137 3.49 4.38 -13.77
CA LEU A 137 4.31 5.26 -14.60
C LEU A 137 4.10 6.73 -14.21
N TRP A 138 2.86 7.17 -13.97
CA TRP A 138 2.59 8.55 -13.56
C TRP A 138 3.22 8.83 -12.20
N MET A 139 3.15 7.91 -11.24
CA MET A 139 3.77 8.09 -9.92
C MET A 139 5.29 8.23 -10.04
N HIS A 140 5.93 7.43 -10.90
CA HIS A 140 7.36 7.55 -11.18
C HIS A 140 7.70 8.88 -11.88
N GLN A 141 6.89 9.32 -12.85
CA GLN A 141 7.14 10.58 -13.54
C GLN A 141 6.89 11.79 -12.64
N PHE A 142 5.92 11.75 -11.74
CA PHE A 142 5.51 12.85 -10.84
C PHE A 142 6.00 12.67 -9.39
N ARG A 143 7.10 11.94 -9.20
CA ARG A 143 7.73 11.69 -7.88
C ARG A 143 8.24 12.97 -7.17
N ASP A 144 8.34 14.08 -7.88
CA ASP A 144 8.61 15.43 -7.37
C ASP A 144 7.36 16.13 -6.80
N VAL A 145 6.16 15.68 -7.18
CA VAL A 145 4.86 16.31 -6.86
C VAL A 145 4.06 15.48 -5.85
N VAL A 146 3.96 14.17 -6.06
CA VAL A 146 3.09 13.28 -5.28
C VAL A 146 3.77 12.96 -3.93
N VAL A 147 3.04 13.21 -2.84
CA VAL A 147 3.50 12.99 -1.45
C VAL A 147 3.16 11.58 -0.98
N VAL A 148 1.92 11.14 -1.18
CA VAL A 148 1.44 9.82 -0.76
C VAL A 148 0.13 9.47 -1.48
N GLY A 149 -0.12 8.18 -1.66
CA GLY A 149 -1.43 7.65 -1.98
C GLY A 149 -2.13 7.03 -0.76
N LEU A 150 -3.36 7.44 -0.44
CA LEU A 150 -4.15 6.96 0.69
C LEU A 150 -5.41 6.23 0.21
N TYR A 151 -5.58 4.98 0.63
CA TYR A 151 -6.64 4.10 0.14
C TYR A 151 -7.32 3.29 1.25
N GLY A 152 -8.40 2.58 0.91
CA GLY A 152 -9.16 1.73 1.83
C GLY A 152 -9.50 0.37 1.21
N HIS A 153 -10.79 0.02 1.22
CA HIS A 153 -11.40 -1.18 0.61
C HIS A 153 -11.04 -2.54 1.25
N MET A 154 -9.77 -2.75 1.60
CA MET A 154 -9.24 -4.03 2.10
C MET A 154 -9.60 -4.31 3.56
N ASN A 155 -10.07 -3.30 4.30
CA ASN A 155 -10.44 -3.35 5.73
C ASN A 155 -9.30 -3.72 6.70
N ILE A 156 -8.09 -4.03 6.22
CA ILE A 156 -6.88 -4.33 7.00
C ILE A 156 -5.85 -3.19 6.88
N ASP A 157 -5.08 -2.96 7.94
CA ASP A 157 -3.99 -1.99 7.95
C ASP A 157 -2.74 -2.53 7.25
N HIS A 158 -2.33 -1.90 6.14
CA HIS A 158 -1.08 -2.24 5.49
C HIS A 158 -0.63 -1.12 4.56
N PHE A 159 0.52 -1.33 3.93
CA PHE A 159 1.03 -0.46 2.89
C PHE A 159 1.52 -1.28 1.71
N LEU A 160 1.64 -0.63 0.56
CA LEU A 160 2.12 -1.21 -0.69
C LEU A 160 3.34 -0.44 -1.17
N ILE A 161 4.33 -1.19 -1.63
CA ILE A 161 5.50 -0.66 -2.32
C ILE A 161 5.38 -1.09 -3.76
N HIS A 162 5.24 -0.12 -4.64
CA HIS A 162 5.14 -0.35 -6.08
C HIS A 162 6.47 -0.05 -6.73
N ASP A 163 6.86 -0.91 -7.65
CA ASP A 163 8.15 -0.84 -8.32
C ASP A 163 7.98 -0.39 -9.78
N SER A 164 8.62 0.72 -10.16
CA SER A 164 8.58 1.24 -11.53
C SER A 164 9.23 0.33 -12.56
N ASP A 165 10.16 -0.55 -12.16
CA ASP A 165 10.76 -1.52 -13.09
C ASP A 165 9.75 -2.58 -13.57
N GLY A 166 8.63 -2.73 -12.86
CA GLY A 166 7.52 -3.58 -13.27
C GLY A 166 6.62 -2.99 -14.36
N VAL A 167 6.88 -1.76 -14.81
CA VAL A 167 6.14 -1.09 -15.87
C VAL A 167 6.67 -1.53 -17.24
N ASP A 168 5.80 -2.15 -18.03
CA ASP A 168 6.08 -2.44 -19.44
C ASP A 168 5.53 -1.33 -20.34
N ILE A 169 6.41 -0.41 -20.74
CA ILE A 169 6.04 0.71 -21.64
C ILE A 169 5.59 0.20 -23.02
N ALA A 170 6.06 -0.96 -23.47
CA ALA A 170 5.62 -1.54 -24.73
C ALA A 170 4.21 -2.16 -24.63
N ALA A 171 3.86 -2.72 -23.46
CA ALA A 171 2.49 -3.17 -23.18
C ALA A 171 1.51 -1.99 -23.11
N LEU A 172 1.94 -0.84 -22.58
CA LEU A 172 1.18 0.41 -22.58
C LEU A 172 0.95 0.98 -23.98
N SER A 173 1.86 0.72 -24.93
CA SER A 173 1.82 1.28 -26.29
C SER A 173 1.10 0.38 -27.32
N GLY A 174 0.05 -0.32 -26.89
CA GLY A 174 -0.88 -0.99 -27.81
C GLY A 174 -0.55 -2.44 -28.18
N SER A 175 0.24 -3.15 -27.36
CA SER A 175 0.41 -4.60 -27.50
C SER A 175 0.02 -5.39 -26.26
N SER A 176 -1.03 -4.99 -25.54
CA SER A 176 -1.64 -5.93 -24.60
C SER A 176 -2.23 -7.10 -25.40
N GLN A 177 -1.58 -8.27 -25.29
CA GLN A 177 -2.34 -9.50 -25.37
C GLN A 177 -3.51 -9.32 -24.42
N ARG A 178 -4.73 -9.50 -24.93
CA ARG A 178 -5.95 -9.61 -24.11
C ARG A 178 -5.66 -10.66 -23.04
N GLY A 179 -5.20 -10.22 -21.87
CA GLY A 179 -5.08 -11.06 -20.70
C GLY A 179 -6.47 -11.60 -20.46
N ILE A 180 -6.59 -12.92 -20.34
CA ILE A 180 -7.85 -13.54 -19.93
C ILE A 180 -8.18 -12.91 -18.58
N ARG A 181 -9.29 -12.16 -18.48
CA ARG A 181 -9.83 -11.66 -17.21
C ARG A 181 -10.09 -12.89 -16.33
N GLN A 182 -9.11 -13.25 -15.52
CA GLN A 182 -9.27 -14.32 -14.55
C GLN A 182 -9.86 -13.63 -13.33
N ALA A 183 -11.19 -13.62 -13.26
CA ALA A 183 -11.91 -13.10 -12.11
C ALA A 183 -11.50 -13.92 -10.88
N MET A 184 -10.52 -13.44 -10.12
CA MET A 184 -10.26 -13.95 -8.77
C MET A 184 -11.42 -13.48 -7.91
N GLU A 185 -11.93 -14.25 -6.95
CA GLU A 185 -13.03 -13.79 -6.07
C GLU A 185 -12.53 -12.71 -5.10
N ASP A 186 -13.38 -11.72 -4.75
CA ASP A 186 -12.97 -10.68 -3.79
C ASP A 186 -13.25 -11.22 -2.42
N ASP A 187 -12.48 -12.23 -2.06
CA ASP A 187 -12.61 -12.72 -0.73
C ASP A 187 -11.94 -11.70 0.20
N LEU A 188 -12.79 -10.89 0.85
CA LEU A 188 -12.43 -10.04 1.99
C LEU A 188 -12.43 -10.85 3.29
N SER A 189 -12.47 -12.20 3.22
CA SER A 189 -12.26 -13.05 4.38
C SER A 189 -10.85 -12.92 4.93
N VAL A 190 -10.68 -13.39 6.17
CA VAL A 190 -9.38 -13.50 6.83
C VAL A 190 -8.43 -14.42 6.05
N GLN A 191 -8.92 -15.45 5.37
CA GLN A 191 -8.05 -16.33 4.58
C GLN A 191 -7.54 -15.62 3.33
N GLY A 192 -8.41 -14.91 2.61
CA GLY A 192 -8.00 -14.08 1.48
C GLY A 192 -7.03 -12.97 1.89
N ALA A 193 -7.25 -12.36 3.06
CA ALA A 193 -6.32 -11.38 3.64
C ALA A 193 -4.99 -12.03 4.05
N SER A 194 -5.01 -13.25 4.60
CA SER A 194 -3.83 -14.01 4.99
C SER A 194 -2.91 -14.30 3.81
N ASP A 195 -3.46 -14.91 2.75
CA ASP A 195 -2.69 -15.30 1.58
C ASP A 195 -2.08 -14.07 0.90
N TYR A 196 -2.87 -12.99 0.81
CA TYR A 196 -2.43 -11.69 0.32
C TYR A 196 -1.26 -11.09 1.13
N LEU A 197 -1.36 -11.05 2.46
CA LEU A 197 -0.30 -10.50 3.31
C LEU A 197 0.97 -11.36 3.28
N MET A 198 0.84 -12.69 3.18
CA MET A 198 1.98 -13.58 3.03
C MET A 198 2.71 -13.37 1.69
N GLU A 199 1.98 -13.22 0.58
CA GLU A 199 2.56 -12.88 -0.71
C GLU A 199 3.26 -11.52 -0.68
N LEU A 200 2.64 -10.53 -0.02
CA LEU A 200 3.21 -9.21 0.17
C LEU A 200 4.55 -9.28 0.94
N ARG A 201 4.59 -10.06 2.03
CA ARG A 201 5.83 -10.33 2.79
C ARG A 201 6.90 -10.97 1.91
N GLN A 202 6.53 -11.92 1.05
CA GLN A 202 7.47 -12.55 0.11
C GLN A 202 8.02 -11.57 -0.93
N HIS A 203 7.21 -10.60 -1.38
CA HIS A 203 7.67 -9.52 -2.25
C HIS A 203 8.62 -8.59 -1.53
N TRP A 204 8.31 -8.20 -0.29
CA TRP A 204 9.19 -7.36 0.53
C TRP A 204 10.53 -8.02 0.84
N ALA A 205 10.56 -9.34 1.04
CA ALA A 205 11.80 -10.09 1.25
C ALA A 205 12.77 -10.04 0.06
N LYS A 206 12.28 -9.68 -1.14
CA LYS A 206 13.09 -9.54 -2.37
C LYS A 206 13.59 -8.11 -2.58
N LEU A 207 13.12 -7.13 -1.80
CA LEU A 207 13.53 -5.74 -1.95
C LEU A 207 15.01 -5.55 -1.54
N PRO A 208 15.79 -4.76 -2.30
CA PRO A 208 17.11 -4.36 -1.86
C PRO A 208 16.98 -3.43 -0.64
N PRO A 209 17.86 -3.56 0.38
CA PRO A 209 17.86 -2.62 1.49
C PRO A 209 18.19 -1.20 0.99
N PRO A 210 17.54 -0.17 1.54
CA PRO A 210 17.77 1.21 1.11
C PRO A 210 19.20 1.66 1.47
N PRO A 211 19.75 2.69 0.79
CA PRO A 211 21.10 3.19 1.06
C PRO A 211 21.30 3.70 2.50
N THR A 212 20.23 4.17 3.13
CA THR A 212 20.21 4.60 4.54
C THR A 212 20.35 3.44 5.53
N PHE A 213 20.08 2.21 5.10
CA PHE A 213 20.45 0.99 5.82
C PHE A 213 21.98 0.83 5.70
N LYS A 214 22.73 1.35 6.67
CA LYS A 214 24.19 1.17 6.76
C LYS A 214 24.51 -0.32 6.71
N SER A 215 24.90 -0.82 5.54
CA SER A 215 25.60 -2.11 5.46
C SER A 215 27.07 -1.87 5.81
N LYS A 216 27.70 -2.78 6.54
CA LYS A 216 29.16 -2.86 6.85
C LYS A 216 30.08 -2.93 5.60
N ALA A 217 29.74 -2.26 4.49
CA ALA A 217 30.53 -2.25 3.27
C ALA A 217 31.73 -1.28 3.32
N ASP A 218 31.80 -0.41 4.34
CA ASP A 218 32.96 0.46 4.60
C ASP A 218 33.97 -0.18 5.57
N GLY A 219 34.10 -1.51 5.54
CA GLY A 219 35.19 -2.22 6.19
C GLY A 219 36.50 -2.01 5.44
N VAL A 220 37.53 -1.52 6.14
CA VAL A 220 38.92 -1.51 5.67
C VAL A 220 39.34 -2.96 5.43
N ASN A 221 39.71 -3.31 4.19
CA ASN A 221 40.38 -4.59 3.94
C ASN A 221 41.73 -4.60 4.69
N GLY A 222 42.23 -5.77 5.08
CA GLY A 222 43.51 -5.96 5.79
C GLY A 222 44.76 -5.34 5.15
N ASP A 223 44.63 -4.70 3.98
CA ASP A 223 45.68 -4.01 3.23
C ASP A 223 45.58 -2.46 3.29
N GLY A 224 44.74 -1.89 4.16
CA GLY A 224 44.70 -0.44 4.43
C GLY A 224 44.12 0.44 3.32
N LYS A 225 43.61 -0.11 2.22
CA LYS A 225 42.90 0.66 1.18
C LYS A 225 41.41 0.78 1.49
N ARG A 226 40.91 2.01 1.61
CA ARG A 226 39.47 2.32 1.64
C ARG A 226 38.81 1.77 0.37
N ARG A 227 37.84 0.87 0.52
CA ARG A 227 36.92 0.52 -0.57
C ARG A 227 36.07 1.75 -0.83
N THR A 228 36.28 2.41 -1.97
CA THR A 228 35.33 3.41 -2.45
C THR A 228 34.02 2.70 -2.73
N GLY A 229 33.03 2.86 -1.83
CA GLY A 229 31.69 2.32 -2.01
C GLY A 229 31.15 2.67 -3.40
N LYS A 230 30.51 1.70 -4.08
CA LYS A 230 29.79 2.00 -5.32
C LYS A 230 28.76 3.07 -5.00
N LYS A 231 28.77 4.20 -5.73
CA LYS A 231 27.70 5.19 -5.66
C LYS A 231 26.37 4.46 -5.84
N HIS A 232 25.46 4.60 -4.87
CA HIS A 232 24.11 4.08 -4.99
C HIS A 232 23.43 4.76 -6.18
N LYS A 233 22.93 3.95 -7.13
CA LYS A 233 22.29 4.44 -8.37
C LYS A 233 20.98 5.17 -8.09
N ASP A 234 20.33 4.85 -6.96
CA ASP A 234 19.10 5.46 -6.49
C ASP A 234 19.22 5.74 -4.98
N PRO A 235 19.72 6.92 -4.57
CA PRO A 235 19.93 7.25 -3.16
C PRO A 235 18.61 7.43 -2.38
N TRP A 236 17.53 7.79 -3.07
CA TRP A 236 16.26 8.20 -2.47
C TRP A 236 15.15 7.15 -2.59
N GLY A 237 15.36 6.09 -3.37
CA GLY A 237 14.34 5.09 -3.65
C GLY A 237 13.30 5.57 -4.66
N GLU A 238 13.67 6.48 -5.57
CA GLU A 238 12.81 7.07 -6.62
C GLU A 238 12.16 6.04 -7.55
N ARG A 239 12.73 4.82 -7.61
CA ARG A 239 12.13 3.64 -8.25
C ARG A 239 10.79 3.22 -7.64
N TYR A 240 10.59 3.48 -6.35
CA TYR A 240 9.42 3.03 -5.62
C TYR A 240 8.43 4.16 -5.41
N HIS A 241 7.15 3.82 -5.31
CA HIS A 241 6.14 4.72 -4.75
C HIS A 241 5.28 3.98 -3.73
N LEU A 242 4.70 4.73 -2.80
CA LEU A 242 4.00 4.19 -1.65
C LEU A 242 2.50 4.42 -1.73
N THR A 243 1.76 3.39 -1.36
CA THR A 243 0.33 3.48 -1.07
C THR A 243 0.11 3.00 0.36
N LEU A 244 -0.58 3.80 1.17
CA LEU A 244 -1.04 3.41 2.49
C LEU A 244 -2.51 2.99 2.40
N VAL A 245 -2.84 1.83 2.97
CA VAL A 245 -4.20 1.29 2.99
C VAL A 245 -4.69 1.28 4.42
N SER A 246 -5.70 2.09 4.71
CA SER A 246 -6.26 2.22 6.04
C SER A 246 -7.34 1.15 6.28
N PRO A 247 -7.44 0.65 7.52
CA PRO A 247 -8.55 -0.21 7.94
C PRO A 247 -9.88 0.54 7.93
N SER A 248 -10.97 -0.22 8.06
CA SER A 248 -12.32 0.32 7.90
C SER A 248 -12.82 1.08 9.13
N ILE A 249 -13.72 2.04 8.90
CA ILE A 249 -14.61 2.61 9.92
C ILE A 249 -15.87 1.74 10.13
N VAL A 250 -16.27 0.98 9.11
CA VAL A 250 -17.42 0.06 9.16
C VAL A 250 -16.92 -1.32 9.61
N PRO A 251 -17.56 -1.96 10.61
CA PRO A 251 -16.95 -3.07 11.32
C PRO A 251 -16.90 -4.37 10.50
N ASN A 252 -15.73 -4.65 9.94
CA ASN A 252 -15.22 -6.03 9.79
C ASN A 252 -14.27 -6.37 10.96
N TYR A 253 -13.47 -5.38 11.35
CA TYR A 253 -12.66 -5.32 12.59
C TYR A 253 -13.14 -4.14 13.44
N PHE A 254 -12.35 -3.71 14.43
CA PHE A 254 -12.67 -2.48 15.16
C PHE A 254 -12.63 -1.26 14.24
N PRO A 255 -13.59 -0.31 14.33
CA PRO A 255 -13.55 0.94 13.60
C PRO A 255 -12.28 1.70 13.89
N THR A 256 -11.71 2.36 12.87
CA THR A 256 -10.42 3.04 13.00
C THR A 256 -10.43 4.45 12.44
N LEU A 257 -9.47 5.25 12.91
CA LEU A 257 -9.17 6.60 12.45
C LEU A 257 -7.65 6.80 12.46
N ARG A 258 -7.08 7.44 11.44
CA ARG A 258 -5.66 7.75 11.38
C ARG A 258 -5.41 9.25 11.30
N VAL A 259 -4.48 9.74 12.10
CA VAL A 259 -4.03 11.13 12.08
C VAL A 259 -2.57 11.16 11.63
N PHE A 260 -2.31 11.80 10.49
CA PHE A 260 -0.97 11.98 9.96
C PHE A 260 -0.40 13.33 10.38
N GLU A 261 0.88 13.35 10.74
CA GLU A 261 1.63 14.59 10.94
C GLU A 261 2.68 14.77 9.85
N TYR A 262 2.93 16.01 9.48
CA TYR A 262 3.83 16.36 8.39
C TYR A 262 4.62 17.62 8.70
N ASN A 263 5.74 17.77 8.00
CA ASN A 263 6.62 18.91 8.16
C ASN A 263 5.96 20.20 7.65
N ILE A 264 5.77 21.18 8.53
CA ILE A 264 5.16 22.49 8.22
C ILE A 264 6.18 23.62 8.06
N THR A 265 7.49 23.32 8.07
CA THR A 265 8.54 24.34 7.93
C THR A 265 8.32 25.19 6.68
N GLY A 266 8.27 26.51 6.82
CA GLY A 266 8.02 27.45 5.73
C GLY A 266 6.55 27.58 5.31
N LEU A 267 5.61 26.97 6.05
CA LEU A 267 4.16 27.10 5.85
C LEU A 267 3.45 27.85 7.00
N GLU A 268 4.19 28.53 7.87
CA GLU A 268 3.68 29.19 9.09
C GLU A 268 2.69 30.31 8.78
N HIS A 269 2.84 30.95 7.61
CA HIS A 269 1.97 32.01 7.11
C HIS A 269 1.09 31.57 5.93
N ALA A 270 1.04 30.26 5.63
CA ALA A 270 0.18 29.77 4.57
C ALA A 270 -1.30 30.02 4.96
N PRO A 271 -2.14 30.53 4.03
CA PRO A 271 -3.54 30.74 4.31
C PRO A 271 -4.20 29.39 4.64
N VAL A 272 -4.99 29.35 5.70
CA VAL A 272 -5.78 28.14 5.99
C VAL A 272 -7.04 28.15 5.13
N TRP A 273 -7.58 26.96 4.85
CA TRP A 273 -8.78 26.77 4.03
C TRP A 273 -9.94 27.72 4.37
N LYS A 274 -10.12 28.03 5.66
CA LYS A 274 -11.17 28.95 6.13
C LYS A 274 -10.98 30.39 5.63
N ASP A 275 -9.74 30.86 5.57
CA ASP A 275 -9.42 32.25 5.18
C ASP A 275 -9.67 32.44 3.68
N ALA A 276 -9.36 31.40 2.88
CA ALA A 276 -9.61 31.39 1.44
C ALA A 276 -11.11 31.44 1.09
N GLN A 277 -12.00 30.94 1.96
CA GLN A 277 -13.45 31.04 1.74
C GLN A 277 -14.04 32.40 2.15
N GLN A 278 -13.36 33.15 3.02
CA GLN A 278 -13.83 34.47 3.50
C GLN A 278 -13.27 35.64 2.68
N GLY A 279 -12.08 35.49 2.11
CA GLY A 279 -11.53 36.42 1.11
C GLY A 279 -12.21 36.21 -0.24
N GLY A 280 -13.34 36.86 -0.45
CA GLY A 280 -14.14 36.75 -1.68
C GLY A 280 -13.30 36.83 -2.96
N SER A 281 -13.42 35.78 -3.78
CA SER A 281 -13.45 35.77 -5.26
C SER A 281 -12.91 37.01 -6.00
N GLN A 282 -11.65 37.40 -5.78
CA GLN A 282 -10.97 38.39 -6.64
C GLN A 282 -9.68 37.86 -7.26
N THR A 283 -9.01 36.86 -6.67
CA THR A 283 -7.79 36.27 -7.25
C THR A 283 -8.01 34.90 -7.92
N ALA A 284 -9.08 34.18 -7.57
CA ALA A 284 -9.42 32.90 -8.21
C ALA A 284 -9.97 33.08 -9.64
N ALA A 285 -10.62 34.21 -9.93
CA ALA A 285 -11.21 34.49 -11.23
C ALA A 285 -10.16 34.77 -12.33
N GLU A 286 -9.00 35.34 -11.98
CA GLU A 286 -7.94 35.61 -12.96
C GLU A 286 -7.07 34.37 -13.25
N ILE A 287 -6.92 33.44 -12.29
CA ILE A 287 -6.16 32.20 -12.50
C ILE A 287 -7.00 31.11 -13.18
N GLY A 288 -8.33 31.09 -12.94
CA GLY A 288 -9.26 30.18 -13.63
C GLY A 288 -9.38 30.42 -15.13
N SER A 289 -9.05 31.62 -15.62
CA SER A 289 -9.10 31.98 -17.04
C SER A 289 -8.03 31.30 -17.90
N SER A 290 -6.95 30.77 -17.30
CA SER A 290 -5.83 30.18 -18.06
C SER A 290 -5.79 28.64 -18.01
N GLN A 291 -6.68 28.00 -17.24
CA GLN A 291 -6.92 26.56 -17.38
C GLN A 291 -7.73 26.36 -18.67
N LYS A 292 -7.05 26.05 -19.78
CA LYS A 292 -7.72 25.48 -20.95
C LYS A 292 -8.51 24.27 -20.46
N HIS A 293 -9.84 24.37 -20.48
CA HIS A 293 -10.74 23.28 -20.13
C HIS A 293 -10.39 22.12 -21.07
N LEU A 294 -9.79 21.07 -20.52
CA LEU A 294 -9.49 19.87 -21.28
C LEU A 294 -10.83 19.21 -21.57
N GLU A 295 -11.33 19.37 -22.80
CA GLU A 295 -12.55 18.71 -23.25
C GLU A 295 -12.30 17.19 -23.40
N LEU A 296 -12.35 16.48 -22.27
CA LEU A 296 -12.25 15.00 -22.19
C LEU A 296 -13.29 14.28 -23.07
N ARG A 297 -14.33 15.00 -23.53
CA ARG A 297 -15.34 14.50 -24.48
C ARG A 297 -14.83 14.44 -25.93
N GLN A 298 -13.85 15.26 -26.32
CA GLN A 298 -13.34 15.34 -27.70
C GLN A 298 -12.28 14.29 -28.02
N LEU A 299 -11.62 13.71 -27.00
CA LEU A 299 -10.61 12.65 -27.16
C LEU A 299 -11.12 11.40 -27.89
N SER A 300 -12.45 11.21 -28.01
CA SER A 300 -13.05 10.11 -28.77
C SER A 300 -13.24 10.37 -30.27
N VAL A 301 -13.08 11.60 -30.76
CA VAL A 301 -13.43 11.97 -32.15
C VAL A 301 -12.18 12.22 -33.01
N GLU A 302 -11.08 12.72 -32.44
CA GLU A 302 -9.89 13.08 -33.22
C GLU A 302 -9.04 11.89 -33.69
N SER A 303 -9.17 10.70 -33.08
CA SER A 303 -8.37 9.53 -33.50
C SER A 303 -8.78 8.93 -34.85
N GLU A 304 -9.88 9.40 -35.46
CA GLU A 304 -10.36 8.89 -36.76
C GLU A 304 -10.01 9.78 -37.96
N LEU A 305 -9.46 10.98 -37.78
CA LEU A 305 -9.38 11.98 -38.87
C LEU A 305 -8.01 12.64 -39.14
N GLN A 306 -6.89 12.21 -38.53
CA GLN A 306 -5.58 12.78 -38.83
C GLN A 306 -4.66 11.82 -39.59
N VAL A 307 -4.90 11.73 -40.90
CA VAL A 307 -3.88 11.31 -41.88
C VAL A 307 -3.81 12.40 -42.95
N ASP A 308 -2.93 13.38 -42.76
CA ASP A 308 -2.36 14.22 -43.83
C ASP A 308 -0.95 14.59 -43.36
N LEU A 309 0.10 13.98 -43.94
CA LEU A 309 0.84 14.48 -45.10
C LEU A 309 1.24 15.95 -44.95
N ASP A 310 2.41 16.18 -44.34
CA ASP A 310 3.40 17.16 -44.78
C ASP A 310 4.68 16.99 -43.94
N ASP A 311 5.73 16.36 -44.50
CA ASP A 311 6.97 17.10 -44.75
C ASP A 311 7.93 16.33 -45.67
N ILE A 312 8.52 17.09 -46.57
CA ILE A 312 9.14 16.73 -47.82
C ILE A 312 10.63 17.05 -47.73
N THR A 313 11.45 16.11 -48.23
CA THR A 313 12.77 16.30 -48.87
C THR A 313 14.04 16.58 -48.05
N SER A 314 15.04 15.72 -48.28
CA SER A 314 16.43 16.00 -48.73
C SER A 314 17.24 14.70 -48.53
N ALA A 315 18.10 14.15 -49.40
CA ALA A 315 18.77 14.60 -50.60
C ALA A 315 19.27 13.38 -51.44
N LYS A 316 19.38 13.58 -52.76
CA LYS A 316 20.01 12.68 -53.74
C LYS A 316 21.55 12.66 -53.62
N LYS A 317 22.20 11.49 -53.82
CA LYS A 317 23.31 11.31 -54.80
C LYS A 317 23.76 9.84 -55.01
N ARG A 318 23.49 9.35 -56.24
CA ARG A 318 24.33 8.57 -57.19
C ARG A 318 25.31 7.47 -56.70
N GLY A 319 24.89 6.21 -56.89
CA GLY A 319 25.40 5.26 -57.92
C GLY A 319 26.80 4.62 -57.84
N ARG A 320 26.87 3.29 -57.63
CA ARG A 320 27.71 2.33 -58.41
C ARG A 320 27.39 0.86 -58.11
N LYS A 321 27.49 0.01 -59.13
CA LYS A 321 27.07 -1.40 -59.24
C LYS A 321 28.12 -2.43 -58.76
N LYS A 322 27.61 -3.58 -58.29
CA LYS A 322 28.14 -4.98 -58.27
C LYS A 322 29.18 -5.40 -57.21
N LYS A 323 28.80 -6.30 -56.29
CA LYS A 323 29.02 -7.78 -56.36
C LYS A 323 28.43 -8.51 -55.13
N LYS A 324 27.83 -9.68 -55.39
CA LYS A 324 27.21 -10.64 -54.44
C LYS A 324 28.21 -11.16 -53.40
N LYS A 325 27.79 -11.20 -52.12
CA LYS A 325 28.17 -12.24 -51.14
C LYS A 325 27.01 -12.45 -50.18
N GLU A 326 26.59 -13.70 -50.04
CA GLU A 326 25.47 -14.19 -49.22
C GLU A 326 25.58 -13.74 -47.77
N LYS A 327 24.49 -13.19 -47.22
CA LYS A 327 24.31 -12.99 -45.78
C LYS A 327 22.87 -13.35 -45.39
N LYS A 328 22.79 -14.20 -44.37
CA LYS A 328 21.62 -14.69 -43.62
C LYS A 328 20.50 -13.63 -43.47
N PRO A 329 19.22 -14.04 -43.41
CA PRO A 329 18.11 -13.10 -43.24
C PRO A 329 18.28 -12.35 -41.92
N LYS A 330 18.62 -11.06 -42.00
CA LYS A 330 18.54 -10.15 -40.85
C LYS A 330 17.07 -10.04 -40.49
N LYS A 331 16.69 -10.56 -39.31
CA LYS A 331 15.44 -10.18 -38.65
C LYS A 331 15.39 -8.66 -38.62
N LYS A 332 14.37 -8.07 -39.27
CA LYS A 332 14.05 -6.66 -39.10
C LYS A 332 13.90 -6.41 -37.59
N PRO A 333 14.52 -5.37 -37.00
CA PRO A 333 14.11 -4.94 -35.68
C PRO A 333 12.63 -4.60 -35.78
N LYS A 334 11.80 -5.26 -34.97
CA LYS A 334 10.44 -4.80 -34.74
C LYS A 334 10.62 -3.45 -34.04
N ASN A 335 10.44 -2.35 -34.77
CA ASN A 335 10.22 -1.07 -34.11
C ASN A 335 9.02 -1.27 -33.18
N PRO A 336 9.10 -0.92 -31.89
CA PRO A 336 7.93 -0.96 -31.04
C PRO A 336 6.86 -0.08 -31.69
N VAL A 337 5.65 -0.63 -31.78
CA VAL A 337 4.48 0.10 -32.24
C VAL A 337 4.32 1.26 -31.27
N HIS A 338 4.59 2.48 -31.72
CA HIS A 338 4.36 3.69 -30.94
C HIS A 338 2.85 3.90 -30.95
N ASP A 339 2.18 3.70 -29.81
CA ASP A 339 0.79 4.10 -29.66
C ASP A 339 0.74 5.64 -29.73
N PRO A 340 0.08 6.22 -30.74
CA PRO A 340 -0.03 7.68 -30.83
C PRO A 340 -0.80 8.30 -29.66
N ASN A 341 -1.55 7.50 -28.88
CA ASN A 341 -2.37 7.97 -27.77
C ASN A 341 -1.68 7.86 -26.40
N LEU A 342 -0.45 7.35 -26.31
CA LEU A 342 0.26 7.25 -25.03
C LEU A 342 1.17 8.48 -24.82
N ASN A 343 0.65 9.47 -24.09
CA ASN A 343 1.40 10.68 -23.74
C ASN A 343 2.12 10.52 -22.41
N VAL A 344 3.38 10.08 -22.45
CA VAL A 344 4.20 9.92 -21.23
C VAL A 344 4.65 11.30 -20.71
N PRO A 345 4.37 11.65 -19.44
CA PRO A 345 4.86 12.89 -18.84
C PRO A 345 6.39 12.95 -18.83
N SER A 346 6.94 14.15 -18.97
CA SER A 346 8.36 14.36 -18.75
C SER A 346 8.72 14.07 -17.29
N PRO A 347 9.86 13.41 -17.02
CA PRO A 347 10.37 13.25 -15.67
C PRO A 347 10.74 14.61 -15.07
N PRO A 348 10.97 14.67 -13.74
CA PRO A 348 11.62 15.81 -13.10
C PRO A 348 12.97 16.11 -13.76
N VAL A 349 13.41 17.36 -13.68
CA VAL A 349 14.68 17.81 -14.25
C VAL A 349 15.83 16.96 -13.70
N GLU A 350 16.72 16.51 -14.58
CA GLU A 350 17.85 15.68 -14.17
C GLU A 350 18.71 16.43 -13.13
N GLY A 351 18.93 15.80 -11.98
CA GLY A 351 19.68 16.38 -10.86
C GLY A 351 18.85 17.19 -9.86
N SER A 352 17.55 17.44 -10.10
CA SER A 352 16.68 18.02 -9.07
C SER A 352 16.42 17.01 -7.94
N PRO A 353 16.34 17.43 -6.67
CA PRO A 353 15.96 16.55 -5.58
C PRO A 353 14.52 16.04 -5.77
N PRO A 354 14.19 14.83 -5.26
CA PRO A 354 12.85 14.28 -5.36
C PRO A 354 11.87 14.99 -4.43
N GLY A 355 10.58 14.61 -4.56
CA GLY A 355 9.49 15.23 -3.81
C GLY A 355 9.42 14.82 -2.33
N PRO A 356 8.43 15.35 -1.59
CA PRO A 356 8.37 15.21 -0.13
C PRO A 356 8.20 13.77 0.37
N ALA A 357 7.77 12.85 -0.50
CA ALA A 357 7.71 11.42 -0.21
C ALA A 357 9.10 10.78 -0.03
N TYR A 358 10.15 11.36 -0.63
CA TYR A 358 11.46 10.72 -0.76
C TYR A 358 12.53 11.40 0.10
N ALA A 359 12.47 12.74 0.19
CA ALA A 359 13.45 13.54 0.90
C ALA A 359 12.76 14.51 1.88
N PRO A 360 13.30 14.69 3.10
CA PRO A 360 12.74 15.62 4.09
C PRO A 360 12.67 17.05 3.55
N GLN A 361 11.44 17.56 3.43
CA GLN A 361 11.14 18.92 3.02
C GLN A 361 9.72 19.30 3.53
N PRO A 362 9.22 20.51 3.28
CA PRO A 362 7.85 20.85 3.65
C PRO A 362 6.85 19.87 3.02
N LEU A 363 5.83 19.48 3.79
CA LEU A 363 4.81 18.47 3.45
C LEU A 363 5.30 17.00 3.49
N THR A 364 6.55 16.72 3.86
CA THR A 364 6.98 15.35 4.14
C THR A 364 6.23 14.81 5.35
N LEU A 365 5.64 13.61 5.21
CA LEU A 365 4.98 12.92 6.31
C LEU A 365 6.02 12.42 7.33
N LEU A 366 5.81 12.78 8.60
CA LEU A 366 6.70 12.43 9.72
C LEU A 366 6.26 11.14 10.39
N GLY A 367 4.96 10.90 10.48
CA GLY A 367 4.41 9.73 11.16
C GLY A 367 2.89 9.82 11.23
N TYR A 368 2.29 8.81 11.85
CA TYR A 368 0.87 8.84 12.17
C TYR A 368 0.58 8.16 13.51
N THR A 369 -0.54 8.58 14.10
CA THR A 369 -1.20 7.88 15.20
C THR A 369 -2.45 7.19 14.68
N GLN A 370 -2.53 5.89 14.91
CA GLN A 370 -3.66 5.05 14.58
C GLN A 370 -4.55 4.94 15.82
N TYR A 371 -5.84 5.22 15.64
CA TYR A 371 -6.87 5.09 16.66
C TYR A 371 -7.85 3.98 16.28
N PHE A 372 -8.43 3.34 17.29
CA PHE A 372 -9.46 2.34 17.12
C PHE A 372 -10.56 2.49 18.17
N ALA A 373 -11.77 2.06 17.85
CA ALA A 373 -12.89 1.99 18.79
C ALA A 373 -13.13 0.53 19.17
N ASN A 374 -12.74 0.13 20.39
CA ASN A 374 -12.96 -1.22 20.87
C ASN A 374 -14.44 -1.46 21.17
N LEU A 375 -15.20 -1.89 20.16
CA LEU A 375 -16.64 -2.09 20.26
C LEU A 375 -17.02 -3.16 21.29
N THR A 376 -16.16 -4.13 21.58
CA THR A 376 -16.40 -5.12 22.65
C THR A 376 -16.38 -4.44 24.02
N HIS A 377 -15.38 -3.59 24.25
CA HIS A 377 -15.24 -2.81 25.48
C HIS A 377 -16.35 -1.75 25.62
N ILE A 378 -16.63 -0.99 24.56
CA ILE A 378 -17.65 0.06 24.52
C ILE A 378 -19.04 -0.54 24.79
N ASN A 379 -19.39 -1.65 24.14
CA ASN A 379 -20.69 -2.27 24.35
C ASN A 379 -20.79 -3.09 25.65
N ASN A 380 -19.75 -3.09 26.49
CA ASN A 380 -19.71 -3.79 27.77
C ASN A 380 -20.13 -5.27 27.66
N LEU A 381 -19.64 -5.93 26.62
CA LEU A 381 -20.04 -7.30 26.27
C LEU A 381 -19.24 -8.30 27.11
N ASN A 382 -19.79 -8.69 28.27
CA ASN A 382 -19.37 -9.90 28.97
C ASN A 382 -20.07 -11.10 28.34
N LEU A 383 -19.33 -11.93 27.63
CA LEU A 383 -19.89 -12.97 26.79
C LEU A 383 -19.60 -14.36 27.36
N THR A 384 -20.65 -15.15 27.51
CA THR A 384 -20.58 -16.57 27.86
C THR A 384 -20.79 -17.42 26.63
N ASP A 385 -20.11 -18.57 26.57
CA ASP A 385 -20.33 -19.55 25.51
C ASP A 385 -21.75 -20.10 25.59
N VAL A 386 -22.44 -20.16 24.45
CA VAL A 386 -23.65 -20.97 24.34
C VAL A 386 -23.18 -22.42 24.28
N LEU A 387 -23.72 -23.29 25.15
CA LEU A 387 -23.69 -24.74 24.93
C LEU A 387 -24.42 -25.02 23.62
N VAL A 388 -23.69 -24.94 22.50
CA VAL A 388 -24.19 -25.37 21.20
C VAL A 388 -24.32 -26.88 21.30
N ARG A 389 -25.56 -27.37 21.38
CA ARG A 389 -25.85 -28.76 21.03
C ARG A 389 -25.31 -28.95 19.63
N SER A 390 -24.33 -29.84 19.54
CA SER A 390 -23.64 -30.25 18.34
C SER A 390 -24.62 -30.88 17.34
N ASP A 391 -25.31 -30.04 16.56
CA ASP A 391 -26.07 -30.45 15.37
C ASP A 391 -25.53 -29.78 14.09
N ASP A 392 -24.26 -29.34 14.10
CA ASP A 392 -23.57 -28.83 12.90
C ASP A 392 -22.37 -29.70 12.48
N ALA A 393 -22.35 -30.95 12.94
CA ALA A 393 -21.50 -32.00 12.37
C ALA A 393 -22.09 -32.46 11.02
N GLY A 394 -22.08 -31.58 10.02
CA GLY A 394 -22.63 -31.91 8.70
C GLY A 394 -22.59 -30.83 7.62
N LYS A 395 -22.16 -29.60 7.91
CA LYS A 395 -22.07 -28.55 6.89
C LYS A 395 -20.62 -28.27 6.54
N GLY A 396 -20.29 -28.52 5.28
CA GLY A 396 -18.92 -28.48 4.78
C GLY A 396 -18.27 -27.11 4.95
N TRP A 397 -16.93 -27.13 5.04
CA TRP A 397 -15.99 -26.00 5.06
C TRP A 397 -16.43 -24.79 4.22
N TRP A 398 -17.09 -25.02 3.07
CA TRP A 398 -17.56 -24.01 2.14
C TRP A 398 -18.69 -23.09 2.68
N ASP A 399 -19.56 -23.58 3.59
CA ASP A 399 -20.68 -22.78 4.14
C ASP A 399 -20.21 -21.79 5.22
N TRP A 400 -19.02 -22.02 5.80
CA TRP A 400 -18.35 -21.14 6.77
C TRP A 400 -17.78 -19.85 6.13
N LEU A 401 -17.50 -19.86 4.81
CA LEU A 401 -16.83 -18.77 4.08
C LEU A 401 -17.78 -17.67 3.56
N LEU A 402 -19.09 -17.95 3.43
CA LEU A 402 -20.03 -17.09 2.67
C LEU A 402 -20.92 -16.18 3.53
N ARG A 403 -20.82 -16.21 4.87
CA ARG A 403 -21.71 -15.45 5.77
C ARG A 403 -21.02 -14.25 6.43
N TRP A 404 -21.81 -13.19 6.66
CA TRP A 404 -21.51 -12.11 7.60
C TRP A 404 -20.93 -12.69 8.89
N ARG A 405 -19.69 -12.34 9.24
CA ARG A 405 -19.12 -12.71 10.54
C ARG A 405 -19.91 -12.00 11.62
N GLU A 406 -20.56 -12.75 12.50
CA GLU A 406 -21.13 -12.22 13.74
C GLU A 406 -20.01 -11.79 14.75
N GLY A 407 -18.75 -11.77 14.32
CA GLY A 407 -17.56 -11.44 15.11
C GLY A 407 -17.09 -12.59 16.01
N LYS A 408 -16.05 -12.35 16.83
CA LYS A 408 -15.56 -13.25 17.92
C LYS A 408 -16.67 -13.67 18.91
N HIS A 409 -17.82 -13.03 18.79
CA HIS A 409 -18.95 -13.08 19.69
C HIS A 409 -20.23 -13.54 18.98
N GLY A 410 -20.09 -14.02 17.74
CA GLY A 410 -21.16 -14.68 17.02
C GLY A 410 -21.72 -15.87 17.79
N GLY A 411 -23.04 -15.92 17.90
CA GLY A 411 -23.74 -16.88 18.74
C GLY A 411 -23.52 -16.75 20.26
N LYS A 412 -22.66 -15.85 20.76
CA LYS A 412 -22.47 -15.64 22.21
C LYS A 412 -23.50 -14.63 22.73
N LYS A 413 -24.18 -14.97 23.82
CA LYS A 413 -25.09 -14.03 24.48
C LYS A 413 -24.37 -13.30 25.62
N PRO A 414 -24.77 -12.05 25.91
CA PRO A 414 -24.36 -11.39 27.15
C PRO A 414 -24.68 -12.30 28.33
N ALA A 415 -23.71 -12.50 29.22
CA ALA A 415 -23.85 -13.32 30.41
C ALA A 415 -24.90 -12.79 31.39
N SER A 416 -25.25 -11.51 31.27
CA SER A 416 -26.23 -10.84 32.13
C SER A 416 -27.63 -10.86 31.52
N PRO A 417 -28.68 -11.13 32.32
CA PRO A 417 -30.06 -10.97 31.90
C PRO A 417 -30.48 -9.50 31.71
N ARG A 418 -29.62 -8.54 32.09
CA ARG A 418 -29.84 -7.11 31.87
C ARG A 418 -29.26 -6.68 30.52
N PRO A 419 -29.91 -5.73 29.81
CA PRO A 419 -29.34 -5.18 28.59
C PRO A 419 -27.95 -4.59 28.89
N PRO A 420 -26.96 -4.82 28.01
CA PRO A 420 -25.64 -4.22 28.19
C PRO A 420 -25.80 -2.71 28.29
N GLN A 421 -25.09 -2.10 29.24
CA GLN A 421 -25.01 -0.64 29.37
C GLN A 421 -23.75 -0.20 28.64
N PRO A 422 -23.87 0.38 27.42
CA PRO A 422 -22.69 0.81 26.67
C PRO A 422 -22.01 1.97 27.38
N ARG A 423 -20.68 1.98 27.30
CA ARG A 423 -19.83 3.11 27.68
C ARG A 423 -19.96 4.22 26.63
N GLU A 424 -19.47 5.40 26.96
CA GLU A 424 -19.35 6.49 26.00
C GLU A 424 -18.48 6.05 24.81
N PHE A 425 -18.94 6.34 23.59
CA PHE A 425 -18.20 5.99 22.38
C PHE A 425 -16.95 6.88 22.27
N ALA A 426 -15.78 6.26 22.32
CA ALA A 426 -14.51 6.95 22.18
C ALA A 426 -13.55 6.14 21.33
N PHE A 427 -12.65 6.85 20.65
CA PHE A 427 -11.48 6.27 20.02
C PHE A 427 -10.32 6.25 21.00
N GLU A 428 -9.61 5.13 21.05
CA GLU A 428 -8.41 4.92 21.85
C GLU A 428 -7.20 4.81 20.90
N VAL A 429 -5.99 5.16 21.37
CA VAL A 429 -4.77 4.99 20.55
C VAL A 429 -4.47 3.49 20.43
N GLU A 430 -4.38 3.00 19.20
CA GLU A 430 -3.95 1.63 18.91
C GLU A 430 -2.42 1.56 18.91
N TYR A 431 -1.78 2.39 18.09
CA TYR A 431 -0.33 2.55 18.04
C TYR A 431 0.06 3.90 17.40
N SER A 432 1.31 4.29 17.61
CA SER A 432 1.90 5.51 17.07
C SER A 432 3.24 5.20 16.43
N THR A 433 3.46 5.61 15.18
CA THR A 433 4.73 5.34 14.50
C THR A 433 5.91 6.08 15.13
N PHE A 434 5.66 7.15 15.89
CA PHE A 434 6.68 7.98 16.54
C PHE A 434 7.37 7.26 17.71
N GLU A 435 6.63 6.43 18.44
CA GLU A 435 7.11 5.78 19.67
C GLU A 435 7.26 4.25 19.52
N ASP A 436 7.02 3.73 18.32
CA ASP A 436 7.04 2.30 18.05
C ASP A 436 8.49 1.76 18.01
N LYS A 437 8.89 1.10 19.11
CA LYS A 437 10.23 0.52 19.29
C LYS A 437 10.54 -0.64 18.33
N ILE A 438 9.51 -1.24 17.70
CA ILE A 438 9.64 -2.36 16.77
C ILE A 438 9.75 -1.83 15.34
N TYR A 439 8.88 -0.90 14.94
CA TYR A 439 8.91 -0.27 13.62
C TYR A 439 10.04 0.75 13.47
N ARG A 440 10.46 1.46 14.51
CA ARG A 440 11.61 2.39 14.47
C ARG A 440 11.59 3.32 13.25
N LEU A 441 10.42 3.89 12.94
CA LEU A 441 10.24 4.82 11.84
C LEU A 441 10.52 6.24 12.34
N GLY A 442 11.58 6.88 11.81
CA GLY A 442 11.85 8.30 12.10
C GLY A 442 11.06 9.27 11.20
N ASP A 443 10.62 8.78 10.04
CA ASP A 443 9.75 9.47 9.09
C ASP A 443 8.97 8.42 8.27
N LEU A 444 8.05 8.88 7.41
CA LEU A 444 7.34 8.03 6.45
C LEU A 444 7.87 8.19 5.02
N THR A 445 9.16 8.51 4.87
CA THR A 445 9.77 8.53 3.53
C THR A 445 9.80 7.14 2.90
N VAL A 446 9.90 7.11 1.57
CA VAL A 446 9.99 5.88 0.79
C VAL A 446 11.09 4.95 1.30
N ASN A 447 12.28 5.47 1.58
CA ASN A 447 13.38 4.67 2.13
C ASN A 447 13.05 4.09 3.51
N SER A 448 12.40 4.84 4.40
CA SER A 448 12.01 4.36 5.74
C SER A 448 11.01 3.22 5.66
N LEU A 449 9.97 3.33 4.82
CA LEU A 449 8.99 2.27 4.64
C LEU A 449 9.53 1.06 3.86
N VAL A 450 10.42 1.26 2.88
CA VAL A 450 11.16 0.16 2.23
C VAL A 450 12.04 -0.57 3.26
N GLY A 451 12.72 0.18 4.14
CA GLY A 451 13.51 -0.40 5.22
C GLY A 451 12.67 -1.21 6.23
N LEU A 452 11.47 -0.74 6.57
CA LEU A 452 10.51 -1.50 7.37
C LEU A 452 10.05 -2.77 6.64
N ALA A 453 9.67 -2.66 5.37
CA ALA A 453 9.24 -3.80 4.55
C ALA A 453 10.33 -4.88 4.47
N VAL A 454 11.58 -4.51 4.23
CA VAL A 454 12.71 -5.44 4.22
C VAL A 454 12.82 -6.19 5.55
N ARG A 455 12.70 -5.50 6.70
CA ARG A 455 12.73 -6.16 8.02
C ARG A 455 11.53 -7.08 8.26
N ILE A 456 10.35 -6.72 7.79
CA ILE A 456 9.17 -7.59 7.84
C ILE A 456 9.39 -8.87 6.99
N GLY A 457 10.00 -8.72 5.81
CA GLY A 457 10.32 -9.82 4.90
C GLY A 457 11.49 -10.69 5.33
N GLU A 458 12.33 -10.23 6.27
CA GLU A 458 13.52 -10.97 6.71
C GLU A 458 13.15 -12.28 7.44
N ARG A 459 13.87 -13.36 7.10
CA ARG A 459 13.81 -14.62 7.86
C ARG A 459 14.78 -14.53 9.04
N VAL A 460 14.40 -15.08 10.18
CA VAL A 460 15.09 -14.88 11.47
C VAL A 460 16.55 -15.37 11.50
N ASP A 461 16.91 -16.30 10.61
CA ASP A 461 18.30 -16.74 10.46
C ASP A 461 19.24 -15.61 9.98
N ASN A 462 18.71 -14.58 9.30
CA ASN A 462 19.48 -13.44 8.77
C ASN A 462 19.41 -12.18 9.65
N ALA A 463 18.41 -12.05 10.53
CA ALA A 463 18.12 -10.83 11.29
C ALA A 463 19.21 -10.44 12.31
N LYS A 464 19.91 -11.43 12.91
CA LYS A 464 20.98 -11.18 13.90
C LYS A 464 22.18 -10.41 13.34
N THR A 465 22.39 -10.43 12.02
CA THR A 465 23.57 -9.83 11.39
C THR A 465 23.39 -8.34 11.08
N ARG A 466 22.14 -7.85 11.00
CA ARG A 466 21.81 -6.48 10.55
C ARG A 466 21.23 -5.58 11.66
N MET A 467 20.69 -6.16 12.73
CA MET A 467 20.04 -5.41 13.81
C MET A 467 21.02 -4.52 14.62
N SER A 468 22.33 -4.77 14.54
CA SER A 468 23.36 -3.93 15.18
C SER A 468 23.58 -2.57 14.50
N ASP A 469 23.06 -2.37 13.29
CA ASP A 469 23.57 -1.32 12.38
C ASP A 469 22.60 -0.13 12.19
N VAL A 470 21.46 -0.09 12.90
CA VAL A 470 20.41 0.97 12.80
C VAL A 470 20.58 2.09 13.86
N VAL A 471 21.43 1.90 14.87
CA VAL A 471 21.65 2.92 15.92
C VAL A 471 22.67 3.94 15.40
N GLY A 472 22.21 5.10 14.93
CA GLY A 472 23.13 6.18 14.62
C GLY A 472 22.54 7.34 13.84
N TRP A 473 21.50 7.98 14.38
CA TRP A 473 21.09 9.35 14.10
C TRP A 473 20.51 10.00 15.36
N GLY A 474 21.04 11.18 15.72
CA GLY A 474 20.60 12.06 16.81
C GLY A 474 21.63 12.27 17.93
N GLY A 475 22.47 13.30 17.84
CA GLY A 475 23.37 13.75 18.92
C GLY A 475 22.82 14.99 19.61
N ASP A 476 22.72 14.99 20.95
CA ASP A 476 23.65 15.62 21.91
C ASP A 476 23.00 15.56 23.31
N GLU A 477 23.81 15.16 24.28
CA GLU A 477 23.68 15.32 25.74
C GLU A 477 22.30 15.17 26.40
N VAL A 478 21.97 13.94 26.82
CA VAL A 478 21.31 13.72 28.12
C VAL A 478 22.06 12.60 28.83
N GLU A 479 22.94 12.99 29.74
CA GLU A 479 23.46 12.11 30.79
C GLU A 479 22.29 11.63 31.66
N GLY A 480 22.15 10.30 31.81
CA GLY A 480 21.34 9.73 32.90
C GLY A 480 20.49 8.53 32.52
N CYS A 481 20.83 7.40 33.15
CA CYS A 481 19.99 6.22 33.40
C CYS A 481 19.74 5.27 32.21
N ALA A 482 20.76 4.49 31.87
CA ALA A 482 20.56 3.14 31.34
C ALA A 482 20.18 2.23 32.52
N GLU A 483 18.88 2.06 32.78
CA GLU A 483 18.41 0.89 33.52
C GLU A 483 18.23 -0.27 32.54
N GLU A 484 18.97 -1.35 32.81
CA GLU A 484 18.78 -2.67 32.22
C GLU A 484 17.35 -3.14 32.53
N ILE A 485 16.53 -3.35 31.50
CA ILE A 485 15.27 -4.09 31.66
C ILE A 485 15.55 -5.54 31.25
N ASP A 486 16.01 -6.31 32.23
CA ASP A 486 15.78 -7.76 32.28
C ASP A 486 14.31 -7.97 32.67
N GLY A 487 13.46 -8.17 31.67
CA GLY A 487 12.10 -8.66 31.89
C GLY A 487 12.11 -10.17 31.98
N GLU A 488 12.33 -10.70 33.18
CA GLU A 488 11.93 -12.06 33.57
C GLU A 488 10.42 -12.20 33.35
N TRP A 489 10.01 -13.09 32.45
CA TRP A 489 8.65 -13.61 32.43
C TRP A 489 8.70 -15.03 32.99
N GLU A 490 8.24 -15.19 34.23
CA GLU A 490 8.06 -16.50 34.88
C GLU A 490 7.09 -17.35 34.07
N GLU A 491 7.61 -18.37 33.39
CA GLU A 491 6.84 -19.44 32.76
C GLU A 491 6.32 -20.34 33.90
N THR A 492 5.08 -20.17 34.31
CA THR A 492 4.43 -21.10 35.25
C THR A 492 4.05 -22.36 34.48
N GLU A 493 4.93 -23.36 34.51
CA GLU A 493 4.66 -24.71 34.00
C GLU A 493 3.52 -25.34 34.82
N ARG A 494 2.33 -25.51 34.21
CA ARG A 494 1.33 -26.49 34.66
C ARG A 494 1.45 -27.72 33.79
N GLU A 495 2.01 -28.78 34.36
CA GLU A 495 2.00 -30.11 33.78
C GLU A 495 0.58 -30.68 33.86
N GLU A 496 -0.10 -30.83 32.73
CA GLU A 496 -1.22 -31.76 32.60
C GLU A 496 -0.65 -33.10 32.12
N GLN A 497 -0.70 -34.10 33.02
CA GLN A 497 -0.37 -35.49 32.74
C GLN A 497 -1.50 -36.11 31.94
N GLU A 498 -1.24 -36.50 30.69
CA GLU A 498 -2.02 -37.53 30.01
C GLU A 498 -1.42 -38.89 30.36
N GLU A 499 -2.15 -39.64 31.19
CA GLU A 499 -1.94 -41.07 31.45
C GLU A 499 -2.42 -41.85 30.22
N ASP A 500 -1.51 -42.53 29.53
CA ASP A 500 -1.86 -43.68 28.70
C ASP A 500 -1.18 -44.91 29.29
N GLU A 501 -2.02 -45.75 29.89
CA GLU A 501 -1.75 -47.10 30.36
C GLU A 501 -1.31 -47.98 29.18
N ASP A 502 -0.19 -48.68 29.31
CA ASP A 502 -0.11 -50.02 28.72
C ASP A 502 0.79 -50.92 29.58
N GLU A 503 0.18 -52.03 29.98
CA GLU A 503 0.64 -53.02 30.93
C GLU A 503 1.71 -53.95 30.33
N GLY A 504 2.49 -54.59 31.20
CA GLY A 504 2.98 -55.94 30.92
C GLY A 504 4.50 -56.16 30.98
N SER A 505 4.95 -56.45 32.21
CA SER A 505 5.80 -57.58 32.60
C SER A 505 7.11 -57.86 31.83
N ASP A 506 8.26 -57.71 32.49
CA ASP A 506 8.85 -58.80 33.31
C ASP A 506 10.29 -58.50 33.75
N GLU A 507 10.46 -58.72 35.06
CA GLU A 507 11.60 -59.28 35.80
C GLU A 507 13.00 -58.62 35.84
N GLU A 508 13.37 -58.37 37.10
CA GLU A 508 14.66 -58.15 37.77
C GLU A 508 15.79 -59.08 37.24
N VAL A 509 17.10 -58.80 37.33
CA VAL A 509 17.92 -58.73 38.56
C VAL A 509 19.34 -58.20 38.22
N GLU A 510 19.86 -57.47 39.20
CA GLU A 510 21.22 -57.04 39.56
C GLU A 510 22.52 -57.49 38.83
N ALA A 511 23.45 -56.51 38.85
CA ALA A 511 24.84 -56.57 39.37
C ALA A 511 26.09 -56.72 38.45
N GLU A 512 27.04 -55.84 38.82
CA GLU A 512 28.51 -55.93 38.75
C GLU A 512 29.34 -55.43 37.53
N LYS A 513 29.99 -54.28 37.80
CA LYS A 513 31.44 -53.96 37.68
C LYS A 513 32.19 -54.11 36.34
N LYS A 514 32.63 -52.91 35.91
CA LYS A 514 34.00 -52.50 35.49
C LYS A 514 34.57 -53.00 34.14
N LYS A 515 34.85 -51.96 33.33
CA LYS A 515 36.06 -51.64 32.53
C LYS A 515 35.99 -51.79 30.99
N LYS A 516 36.40 -50.66 30.38
CA LYS A 516 37.13 -50.44 29.12
C LYS A 516 36.33 -50.19 27.83
N LYS A 517 36.38 -48.90 27.44
CA LYS A 517 36.64 -48.32 26.10
C LYS A 517 36.04 -49.06 24.89
N GLY A 518 34.99 -48.44 24.33
CA GLY A 518 34.54 -48.66 22.96
C GLY A 518 33.70 -47.47 22.47
N LYS A 519 34.14 -46.83 21.37
CA LYS A 519 33.40 -45.83 20.58
C LYS A 519 31.95 -46.25 20.37
N LYS A 520 30.97 -45.37 20.64
CA LYS A 520 29.66 -45.37 19.96
C LYS A 520 29.02 -43.98 20.05
N GLY A 521 28.53 -43.52 18.91
CA GLY A 521 28.04 -42.16 18.69
C GLY A 521 26.83 -41.81 19.56
N ARG A 522 26.91 -40.64 20.20
CA ARG A 522 25.73 -39.95 20.70
C ARG A 522 25.00 -39.36 19.50
N LYS A 523 23.97 -40.07 19.01
CA LYS A 523 22.83 -39.43 18.35
C LYS A 523 22.25 -38.44 19.37
N GLY A 524 22.66 -37.18 19.27
CA GLY A 524 21.98 -36.11 19.96
C GLY A 524 20.53 -36.11 19.49
N ARG A 525 19.60 -36.35 20.41
CA ARG A 525 18.20 -35.97 20.25
C ARG A 525 18.21 -34.49 19.86
N LYS A 526 18.00 -34.21 18.57
CA LYS A 526 17.70 -32.86 18.11
C LYS A 526 16.35 -32.50 18.72
N GLY A 527 16.38 -31.84 19.88
CA GLY A 527 15.24 -31.05 20.30
C GLY A 527 14.86 -30.15 19.14
N LYS A 528 13.61 -30.20 18.70
CA LYS A 528 13.07 -29.27 17.71
C LYS A 528 13.24 -27.88 18.31
N LYS A 529 14.30 -27.15 17.95
CA LYS A 529 14.41 -25.72 18.23
C LYS A 529 13.16 -25.09 17.65
N ARG A 530 12.26 -24.56 18.49
CA ARG A 530 11.18 -23.67 18.05
C ARG A 530 11.83 -22.61 17.18
N ARG A 531 11.38 -22.49 15.93
CA ARG A 531 11.86 -21.43 15.02
C ARG A 531 11.64 -20.11 15.74
N LYS A 532 12.71 -19.34 15.94
CA LYS A 532 12.59 -17.97 16.45
C LYS A 532 11.80 -17.20 15.38
N GLN A 533 10.71 -16.56 15.77
CA GLN A 533 9.77 -15.90 14.87
C GLN A 533 10.21 -14.45 14.60
N ASN A 534 9.83 -13.90 13.45
CA ASN A 534 10.15 -12.51 13.12
C ASN A 534 9.18 -11.60 13.91
N GLU A 535 9.70 -10.97 14.96
CA GLU A 535 8.96 -10.07 15.84
C GLU A 535 8.31 -8.90 15.06
N THR A 536 9.01 -8.33 14.08
CA THR A 536 8.47 -7.25 13.24
C THR A 536 7.31 -7.72 12.36
N TRP A 537 7.32 -8.98 11.92
CA TRP A 537 6.22 -9.57 11.16
C TRP A 537 4.97 -9.78 12.01
N LEU A 538 5.11 -10.35 13.21
CA LEU A 538 3.99 -10.54 14.13
C LEU A 538 3.38 -9.21 14.57
N HIS A 539 4.23 -8.22 14.86
CA HIS A 539 3.79 -6.86 15.18
C HIS A 539 3.02 -6.22 14.02
N PHE A 540 3.48 -6.43 12.77
CA PHE A 540 2.74 -6.00 11.60
C PHE A 540 1.38 -6.69 11.44
N LEU A 541 1.30 -7.99 11.63
CA LEU A 541 0.02 -8.69 11.54
C LEU A 541 -0.97 -8.26 12.61
N LYS A 542 -0.50 -7.98 13.84
CA LYS A 542 -1.35 -7.49 14.93
C LYS A 542 -2.07 -6.20 14.53
N HIS A 543 -1.34 -5.23 13.99
CA HIS A 543 -1.89 -3.95 13.52
C HIS A 543 -2.72 -4.12 12.25
N ALA A 544 -2.32 -5.00 11.33
CA ALA A 544 -3.09 -5.30 10.11
C ALA A 544 -4.53 -5.70 10.42
N PHE A 545 -4.73 -6.46 11.50
CA PHE A 545 -6.04 -6.91 11.96
C PHE A 545 -6.61 -6.10 13.13
N VAL A 546 -6.10 -4.89 13.38
CA VAL A 546 -6.59 -3.97 14.43
C VAL A 546 -6.68 -4.65 15.81
N GLY A 547 -5.71 -5.51 16.14
CA GLY A 547 -5.66 -6.27 17.39
C GLY A 547 -6.80 -7.27 17.62
N THR A 548 -7.56 -7.64 16.58
CA THR A 548 -8.72 -8.55 16.71
C THR A 548 -8.39 -10.04 16.71
N LEU A 549 -7.20 -10.42 16.21
CA LEU A 549 -6.71 -11.81 16.20
C LEU A 549 -5.78 -12.05 17.39
N GLU A 550 -5.90 -13.24 17.99
CA GLU A 550 -5.03 -13.66 19.10
C GLU A 550 -3.63 -14.04 18.60
N GLU A 551 -2.63 -13.98 19.49
CA GLU A 551 -1.24 -14.28 19.11
C GLU A 551 -1.09 -15.70 18.53
N GLU A 552 -1.82 -16.68 19.07
CA GLU A 552 -1.81 -18.06 18.54
C GLU A 552 -2.36 -18.16 17.11
N GLU A 553 -3.34 -17.33 16.76
CA GLU A 553 -3.87 -17.24 15.41
C GLU A 553 -2.85 -16.59 14.49
N LEU A 554 -2.22 -15.49 14.93
CA LEU A 554 -1.18 -14.78 14.18
C LEU A 554 0.06 -15.65 13.92
N ARG A 555 0.39 -16.57 14.84
CA ARG A 555 1.51 -17.52 14.67
C ARG A 555 1.29 -18.52 13.53
N LYS A 556 0.06 -18.67 13.02
CA LYS A 556 -0.22 -19.53 11.84
C LYS A 556 0.27 -18.91 10.53
N PHE A 557 0.66 -17.63 10.53
CA PHE A 557 1.07 -16.86 9.36
C PHE A 557 2.62 -16.81 9.16
N ASP A 558 3.41 -17.59 9.90
CA ASP A 558 4.89 -17.55 9.86
C ASP A 558 5.57 -18.69 9.08
#